data_AF-K9D3S5-F1
#
_entry.id   AF-K9D3S5-F1
#
_cell.length_a   1.000
_cell.length_b   1.000
_cell.length_c   1.000
_cell.angle_alpha   90.00
_cell.angle_beta   90.00
_cell.angle_gamma   90.00
#
_symmetry.space_group_name_H-M   'P 1'
#
loop_
_entity.id
_entity.type
_entity.pdbx_description
1 polymer ?
#
loop_
_entity_poly.entity_id
_entity_poly.type
_entity_poly.pdbx_seq_one_letter_code
_entity_poly.pdbx_strand_id
1 'polypeptide(L)'
;MITGYTLIMIKLVLGILCLVLQINLMGKGNLAPNSAIDQVQNYVLGGIIGGVIYNEAIGVLQFLLVLIGWIIVVMALRYLSAYNHHVKRIVDGSPTIVVDYGKFK
;
A
#
# COMPACT_ATOMS: atom_id res chain seq x y z
N MET A 1 29.76 -14.35 4.61
CA MET A 1 28.56 -14.26 5.47
C MET A 1 27.98 -12.87 5.30
N ILE A 2 26.75 -12.76 4.81
CA ILE A 2 26.01 -11.49 4.84
C ILE A 2 25.69 -11.25 6.32
N THR A 3 26.30 -10.24 6.94
CA THR A 3 26.03 -9.85 8.33
C THR A 3 24.58 -9.35 8.46
N GLY A 4 23.96 -9.50 9.63
CA GLY A 4 22.55 -9.12 9.87
C GLY A 4 22.19 -7.72 9.38
N TYR A 5 23.09 -6.74 9.57
CA TYR A 5 22.92 -5.38 9.05
C TYR A 5 22.90 -5.27 7.51
N THR A 6 23.68 -6.09 6.82
CA THR A 6 23.67 -6.15 5.34
C THR A 6 22.35 -6.71 4.84
N LEU A 7 21.79 -7.72 5.53
CA LEU A 7 20.48 -8.29 5.20
C LEU A 7 19.36 -7.26 5.41
N ILE A 8 19.40 -6.51 6.51
CA ILE A 8 18.45 -5.42 6.80
C ILE A 8 18.50 -4.38 5.68
N MET A 9 19.69 -3.93 5.28
CA MET A 9 19.85 -2.95 4.19
C MET A 9 19.28 -3.46 2.86
N ILE A 10 19.53 -4.72 2.50
CA ILE A 10 18.98 -5.33 1.29
C ILE A 10 17.45 -5.34 1.33
N LYS A 11 16.84 -5.77 2.44
CA LYS A 11 15.38 -5.75 2.61
C LYS A 11 14.81 -4.34 2.57
N LEU A 12 15.51 -3.37 3.13
CA LEU A 12 15.07 -1.98 3.14
C LEU A 12 15.04 -1.39 1.71
N VAL A 13 16.10 -1.62 0.92
CA VAL A 13 16.14 -1.22 -0.49
C VAL A 13 15.02 -1.92 -1.29
N LEU A 14 14.83 -3.22 -1.09
CA LEU A 14 13.72 -3.96 -1.71
C LEU A 14 12.34 -3.42 -1.32
N GLY A 15 12.15 -3.06 -0.05
CA GLY A 15 10.90 -2.46 0.44
C GLY A 15 10.62 -1.11 -0.22
N ILE A 16 11.63 -0.26 -0.37
CA ILE A 16 11.51 1.04 -1.06
C ILE A 16 11.22 0.83 -2.55
N LEU A 17 11.90 -0.10 -3.22
CA LEU A 17 11.62 -0.45 -4.61
C LEU A 17 10.17 -0.94 -4.78
N CYS A 18 9.69 -1.76 -3.84
CA CYS A 18 8.31 -2.23 -3.85
C CYS A 18 7.30 -1.09 -3.64
N LEU A 19 7.58 -0.14 -2.74
CA LEU A 19 6.77 1.08 -2.56
C LEU A 19 6.64 1.84 -3.88
N VAL A 20 7.77 2.11 -4.54
CA VAL A 20 7.81 2.83 -5.81
C VAL A 20 7.04 2.07 -6.89
N LEU A 21 7.25 0.75 -7.00
CA LEU A 21 6.52 -0.09 -7.95
C LEU A 21 5.00 -0.07 -7.68
N GLN A 22 4.58 -0.15 -6.43
CA GLN A 22 3.16 -0.12 -6.06
C GLN A 22 2.50 1.21 -6.42
N ILE A 23 3.17 2.34 -6.17
CA ILE A 23 2.69 3.67 -6.55
C ILE A 23 2.57 3.79 -8.08
N ASN A 24 3.57 3.31 -8.82
CA ASN A 24 3.56 3.32 -10.29
C ASN A 24 2.43 2.44 -10.85
N LEU A 25 2.23 1.23 -10.31
CA LEU A 25 1.13 0.33 -10.69
C LEU A 25 -0.25 0.95 -10.43
N MET A 26 -0.36 1.84 -9.44
CA MET A 26 -1.59 2.57 -9.15
C MET A 26 -1.87 3.72 -10.12
N GLY A 27 -0.92 4.07 -11.00
CA GLY A 27 -1.04 5.17 -11.96
C GLY A 27 -1.05 6.55 -11.32
N LYS A 28 -0.54 6.68 -10.09
CA LYS A 28 -0.54 7.94 -9.33
C LYS A 28 0.82 8.61 -9.46
N GLY A 29 0.85 9.80 -10.07
CA GLY A 29 2.07 10.59 -10.24
C GLY A 29 2.60 11.25 -8.96
N ASN A 30 1.84 11.23 -7.87
CA ASN A 30 2.22 11.85 -6.59
C ASN A 30 2.43 10.80 -5.50
N LEU A 31 3.51 10.97 -4.72
CA LEU A 31 3.81 10.20 -3.51
C LEU A 31 2.85 10.52 -2.34
N ALA A 32 2.10 11.63 -2.43
CA ALA A 32 1.13 12.02 -1.41
C ALA A 32 -0.17 11.19 -1.52
N PRO A 33 -0.77 10.79 -0.39
CA PRO A 33 -2.03 10.05 -0.41
C PRO A 33 -3.15 10.92 -0.99
N ASN A 34 -3.84 10.41 -2.02
CA ASN A 34 -4.94 11.12 -2.67
C ASN A 34 -6.32 10.59 -2.24
N SER A 35 -6.36 9.46 -1.52
CA SER A 35 -7.57 8.86 -0.92
C SER A 35 -7.24 8.22 0.44
N ALA A 36 -8.26 8.02 1.29
CA ALA A 36 -8.17 7.23 2.52
C ALA A 36 -7.62 5.82 2.29
N ILE A 37 -7.97 5.18 1.16
CA ILE A 37 -7.44 3.86 0.76
C ILE A 37 -5.92 3.91 0.59
N ASP A 38 -5.41 4.99 -0.01
CA ASP A 38 -3.97 5.15 -0.23
C ASP A 38 -3.22 5.29 1.09
N GLN A 39 -3.82 5.98 2.06
CA GLN A 39 -3.24 6.11 3.39
C GLN A 39 -3.17 4.75 4.09
N VAL A 40 -4.26 3.98 4.06
CA VAL A 40 -4.30 2.64 4.65
C VAL A 40 -3.26 1.73 3.98
N GLN A 41 -3.14 1.79 2.65
CA GLN A 41 -2.17 0.98 1.91
C GLN A 41 -0.73 1.31 2.29
N ASN A 42 -0.40 2.60 2.38
CA ASN A 42 0.92 3.05 2.78
C ASN A 42 1.25 2.68 4.24
N TYR A 43 0.27 2.76 5.15
CA TYR A 43 0.47 2.34 6.55
C TYR A 43 0.70 0.84 6.68
N VAL A 44 -0.11 0.02 6.02
CA VAL A 44 0.02 -1.44 6.14
C VAL A 44 1.32 -1.91 5.48
N LEU A 45 1.68 -1.38 4.31
CA LEU A 45 2.96 -1.70 3.68
C LEU A 45 4.14 -1.25 4.56
N GLY A 46 4.07 -0.06 5.15
CA GLY A 46 5.07 0.41 6.12
C GLY A 46 5.22 -0.52 7.32
N GLY A 47 4.11 -1.03 7.86
CA GLY A 47 4.10 -2.01 8.95
C GLY A 47 4.70 -3.37 8.55
N ILE A 48 4.36 -3.87 7.35
CA ILE A 48 4.92 -5.11 6.80
C ILE A 48 6.43 -4.98 6.62
N ILE A 49 6.89 -3.91 5.96
CA ILE A 49 8.33 -3.67 5.75
C ILE A 49 9.03 -3.53 7.11
N GLY A 50 8.50 -2.69 8.00
CA GLY A 50 9.06 -2.47 9.34
C GLY A 50 9.18 -3.74 10.19
N GLY A 51 8.19 -4.64 10.13
CA GLY A 51 8.25 -5.93 10.85
C GLY A 51 9.21 -6.94 10.23
N VAL A 52 9.31 -6.97 8.90
CA VAL A 52 10.14 -7.96 8.18
C VAL A 52 11.62 -7.57 8.13
N ILE A 53 11.96 -6.27 8.11
CA ILE A 53 13.35 -5.83 8.03
C ILE A 53 14.16 -6.28 9.25
N TYR A 54 13.61 -6.16 10.46
CA TYR A 54 14.31 -6.50 11.71
C TYR A 54 14.25 -7.98 12.08
N ASN A 55 13.45 -8.78 11.38
CA ASN A 55 13.33 -10.20 11.66
C ASN A 55 14.34 -11.02 10.84
N GLU A 56 15.38 -11.53 11.49
CA GLU A 56 16.41 -12.35 10.87
C GLU A 56 15.91 -13.72 10.39
N ALA A 57 14.81 -14.24 10.97
CA ALA A 57 14.19 -15.48 10.53
C ALA A 57 13.55 -15.35 9.13
N ILE A 58 13.23 -14.11 8.73
CA ILE A 58 12.63 -13.85 7.43
C ILE A 58 13.73 -13.58 6.40
N GLY A 59 13.91 -14.49 5.44
CA GLY A 59 14.86 -14.32 4.34
C GLY A 59 14.39 -13.31 3.27
N VAL A 60 15.28 -12.93 2.36
CA VAL A 60 14.95 -12.02 1.23
C VAL A 60 13.84 -12.59 0.34
N LEU A 61 13.89 -13.90 0.05
CA LEU A 61 12.86 -14.59 -0.75
C LEU A 61 11.49 -14.58 -0.06
N GLN A 62 11.46 -14.82 1.24
CA GLN A 62 10.22 -14.80 2.02
C GLN A 62 9.64 -13.38 2.07
N PHE A 63 10.48 -12.37 2.21
CA PHE A 63 10.06 -10.97 2.11
C PHE A 63 9.45 -10.64 0.74
N LEU A 64 10.06 -11.09 -0.36
CA LEU A 64 9.50 -10.95 -1.71
C LEU A 64 8.11 -11.61 -1.84
N LEU A 65 7.91 -12.80 -1.29
CA LEU A 65 6.61 -13.48 -1.29
C LEU A 65 5.55 -12.67 -0.53
N VAL A 66 5.91 -12.10 0.62
CA VAL A 66 5.02 -11.23 1.41
C VAL A 66 4.63 -9.99 0.60
N LEU A 67 5.58 -9.36 -0.11
CA LEU A 67 5.30 -8.20 -0.96
C LEU A 67 4.37 -8.55 -2.12
N ILE A 68 4.57 -9.69 -2.79
CA ILE A 68 3.69 -10.15 -3.87
C ILE A 68 2.28 -10.42 -3.33
N GLY A 69 2.16 -11.13 -2.20
CA GLY A 69 0.88 -11.39 -1.56
C GLY A 69 0.14 -10.09 -1.21
N TRP A 70 0.87 -9.10 -0.70
CA TRP A 70 0.31 -7.79 -0.42
C TRP A 70 -0.20 -7.06 -1.67
N ILE A 71 0.57 -7.06 -2.77
CA ILE A 71 0.14 -6.48 -4.04
C ILE A 71 -1.16 -7.12 -4.52
N ILE A 72 -1.29 -8.45 -4.41
CA ILE A 72 -2.52 -9.17 -4.77
C ILE A 72 -3.71 -8.72 -3.91
N VAL A 73 -3.54 -8.63 -2.59
CA VAL A 73 -4.59 -8.14 -1.67
C VAL A 73 -5.05 -6.73 -2.05
N VAL A 74 -4.10 -5.84 -2.32
CA VAL A 74 -4.38 -4.46 -2.70
C VAL A 74 -5.12 -4.38 -4.04
N MET A 75 -4.72 -5.18 -5.03
CA MET A 75 -5.42 -5.26 -6.31
C MET A 75 -6.84 -5.83 -6.17
N ALA A 76 -7.03 -6.85 -5.34
CA ALA A 76 -8.34 -7.43 -5.05
C ALA A 76 -9.28 -6.43 -4.37
N LEU A 77 -8.78 -5.69 -3.37
CA LEU A 77 -9.54 -4.63 -2.69
C LEU A 77 -9.96 -3.52 -3.67
N ARG A 78 -9.06 -3.13 -4.59
CA ARG A 78 -9.37 -2.16 -5.64
C ARG A 78 -10.43 -2.68 -6.60
N TYR A 79 -10.29 -3.90 -7.08
CA TYR A 79 -11.26 -4.52 -7.99
C TYR A 79 -12.64 -4.59 -7.35
N LEU A 80 -12.72 -5.02 -6.09
CA LEU A 80 -13.98 -5.10 -5.35
C LEU A 80 -14.61 -3.72 -5.13
N SER A 81 -13.80 -2.72 -4.80
CA SER A 81 -14.25 -1.33 -4.62
C SER A 81 -14.68 -0.69 -5.95
N ALA A 82 -14.10 -1.11 -7.08
CA ALA A 82 -14.49 -0.65 -8.42
C ALA A 82 -15.82 -1.26 -8.89
N TYR A 83 -16.06 -2.54 -8.59
CA TYR A 83 -17.27 -3.24 -9.03
C TYR A 83 -18.49 -2.95 -8.13
N ASN A 84 -18.29 -2.77 -6.83
CA ASN A 84 -19.39 -2.64 -5.88
C ASN A 84 -19.43 -1.26 -5.21
N HIS A 85 -20.44 -0.44 -5.57
CA HIS A 85 -20.63 0.90 -5.02
C HIS A 85 -20.82 0.90 -3.49
N HIS A 86 -21.37 -0.19 -2.92
CA HIS A 86 -21.47 -0.36 -1.48
C HIS A 86 -20.10 -0.54 -0.81
N VAL A 87 -19.18 -1.29 -1.43
CA VAL A 87 -17.81 -1.46 -0.93
C VAL A 87 -17.05 -0.14 -1.08
N LYS A 88 -17.20 0.55 -2.21
CA LYS A 88 -16.65 1.90 -2.38
C LYS A 88 -17.11 2.85 -1.27
N ARG A 89 -18.41 2.82 -0.91
CA ARG A 89 -18.97 3.69 0.14
C ARG A 89 -18.46 3.35 1.55
N ILE A 90 -18.13 2.08 1.83
CA ILE A 90 -17.55 1.66 3.12
C ILE A 90 -16.05 2.02 3.19
N VAL A 91 -15.33 1.88 2.08
CA VAL A 91 -13.87 1.99 2.05
C VAL A 91 -13.38 3.42 1.75
N ASP A 92 -13.97 4.12 0.78
CA ASP A 92 -13.66 5.53 0.45
C ASP A 92 -14.61 6.53 1.16
N GLY A 93 -15.69 6.06 1.77
CA GLY A 93 -16.80 6.90 2.23
C GLY A 93 -17.79 7.24 1.13
N SER A 94 -18.91 7.88 1.48
CA SER A 94 -19.81 8.47 0.47
C SER A 94 -19.23 9.79 -0.05
N PRO A 95 -19.29 10.06 -1.37
CA PRO A 95 -18.94 11.39 -1.88
C PRO A 95 -19.88 12.41 -1.24
N THR A 96 -19.36 13.24 -0.34
CA THR A 96 -20.07 14.43 0.12
C THR A 96 -19.92 15.47 -0.97
N ILE A 97 -21.03 15.78 -1.64
CA ILE A 97 -21.11 16.93 -2.55
C ILE A 97 -20.89 18.17 -1.67
N VAL A 98 -19.74 18.80 -1.79
CA VAL A 98 -19.38 20.00 -0.99
C VAL A 98 -20.06 21.26 -1.55
N VAL A 99 -20.45 21.23 -2.83
CA VAL A 99 -21.18 22.32 -3.50
C VAL A 99 -22.32 21.71 -4.32
N ASP A 100 -23.53 21.85 -3.80
CA ASP A 100 -24.77 21.56 -4.52
C ASP A 100 -25.40 22.92 -4.90
N TYR A 101 -25.42 23.23 -6.20
CA TYR A 101 -26.00 24.48 -6.75
C TYR A 101 -25.59 25.77 -6.00
N GLY A 102 -24.31 25.95 -5.69
CA GLY A 102 -23.79 27.19 -5.09
C GLY A 102 -24.10 27.36 -3.59
N LYS A 103 -24.57 26.32 -2.90
CA LYS A 103 -24.68 26.32 -1.44
C LYS A 103 -23.61 25.41 -0.83
N PHE A 104 -22.80 25.99 0.06
CA PHE A 104 -21.91 25.24 0.94
C PHE A 104 -22.73 24.58 2.05
N LYS A 105 -22.41 23.33 2.38
CA LYS A 105 -22.98 22.59 3.50
C LYS A 105 -21.95 22.43 4.61
#